data_AF-A0A2N0PA83-F1
#
_entry.id   AF-A0A2N0PA83-F1
#
_cell.length_a   1.000
_cell.length_b   1.000
_cell.length_c   1.000
_cell.angle_alpha   90.00
_cell.angle_beta   90.00
_cell.angle_gamma   90.00
#
_symmetry.space_group_name_H-M   'P 1'
#
loop_
_entity.id
_entity.type
_entity.pdbx_description
1 polymer ?
#
loop_
_entity_poly.entity_id
_entity_poly.type
_entity_poly.pdbx_seq_one_letter_code
_entity_poly.pdbx_strand_id
1 'polypeptide(L)'
;MKYFGILSKDYNETFKSGEFHDIEILVGKKPDTKIFKLHSLILKIRSPFFRNELKNNKKLKYKNNIIEYNKPNISVKIFDILVRYIYDGIFNVKNDVKTNIALLIAADELQLHNISDVISIHLYKNQGSLKQNFVLIQHVTTKYTQFFRLTQFYKNTIKQDPSIIFKTNDFVTIEKNVLLNLVKSNNSFKQIDVWDKLMEWTIAQSQELSSDTTKWTKENITTFGNLIQPFIPYINFKEINPKDFSQKIKPFKSIFDIDFYVQILEYYSSNEESHSKFGNNLMNINSNIINSDHAFLLGNFIKIAVQHDRDVTFDFELLIRGSRDGFDLQTFHDHCNEKGPTITVVSVKNTDEILGGYNPLNFGSTGTYCSCENSFLFSLDKNKLTNFIFSKVVDKCHAVYDYGIGFGAYRSDLRLLENNTNVGQCYKNSYEKLIRRRAGKFKIDDYEVFLVKTK
;
A
#
# COMPACT_ATOMS: atom_id res chain seq x y z
N MET A 1 -60.24 -18.52 31.30
CA MET A 1 -59.05 -19.15 30.69
C MET A 1 -58.59 -18.32 29.50
N LYS A 2 -57.28 -18.20 29.28
CA LYS A 2 -56.69 -17.50 28.12
C LYS A 2 -55.93 -18.54 27.28
N TYR A 3 -56.31 -18.74 26.03
CA TYR A 3 -55.78 -19.79 25.14
C TYR A 3 -54.78 -19.26 24.09
N PHE A 4 -54.01 -18.23 24.44
CA PHE A 4 -53.10 -17.57 23.49
C PHE A 4 -52.01 -18.48 22.92
N GLY A 5 -51.54 -19.46 23.69
CA GLY A 5 -50.55 -20.43 23.21
C GLY A 5 -51.09 -21.37 22.13
N ILE A 6 -52.36 -21.78 22.26
CA ILE A 6 -53.03 -22.61 21.25
C ILE A 6 -53.24 -21.77 19.98
N LEU A 7 -53.79 -20.56 20.11
CA LEU A 7 -53.98 -19.64 18.99
C LEU A 7 -52.67 -19.36 18.22
N SER A 8 -51.58 -19.12 18.95
CA SER A 8 -50.23 -18.92 18.38
C SER A 8 -49.75 -20.15 17.60
N LYS A 9 -49.99 -21.35 18.14
CA LYS A 9 -49.65 -22.62 17.49
C LYS A 9 -50.47 -22.81 16.20
N ASP A 10 -51.77 -22.55 16.24
CA ASP A 10 -52.66 -22.69 15.09
C ASP A 10 -52.21 -21.79 13.92
N TYR A 11 -51.89 -20.52 14.19
CA TYR A 11 -51.36 -19.62 13.16
C TYR A 11 -50.00 -20.08 12.61
N ASN A 12 -49.12 -20.62 13.45
CA ASN A 12 -47.84 -21.16 12.98
C ASN A 12 -48.03 -22.39 12.08
N GLU A 13 -49.01 -23.25 12.38
CA GLU A 13 -49.37 -24.38 11.54
C GLU A 13 -49.90 -23.92 10.18
N THR A 14 -50.77 -22.90 10.15
CA THR A 14 -51.24 -22.26 8.92
C THR A 14 -50.09 -21.65 8.11
N PHE A 15 -49.10 -21.02 8.75
CA PHE A 15 -47.89 -20.54 8.08
C PHE A 15 -47.09 -21.67 7.43
N LYS A 16 -46.93 -22.80 8.13
CA LYS A 16 -46.16 -23.95 7.63
C LYS A 16 -46.86 -24.68 6.48
N SER A 17 -48.18 -24.85 6.57
CA SER A 17 -48.96 -25.52 5.51
C SER A 17 -49.07 -24.66 4.26
N GLY A 18 -49.17 -23.33 4.42
CA GLY A 18 -49.46 -22.41 3.33
C GLY A 18 -50.88 -22.57 2.76
N GLU A 19 -51.75 -23.31 3.45
CA GLU A 19 -53.16 -23.42 3.08
C GLU A 19 -53.83 -22.07 3.19
N PHE A 20 -54.74 -21.76 2.25
CA PHE A 20 -55.47 -20.49 2.17
C PHE A 20 -54.61 -19.23 1.96
N HIS A 21 -53.35 -19.38 1.54
CA HIS A 21 -52.53 -18.23 1.17
C HIS A 21 -53.18 -17.44 0.01
N ASP A 22 -53.18 -16.12 0.16
CA ASP A 22 -53.69 -15.16 -0.83
C ASP A 22 -52.57 -14.21 -1.31
N ILE A 23 -51.35 -14.40 -0.81
CA ILE A 23 -50.17 -13.63 -1.20
C ILE A 23 -48.91 -14.51 -1.25
N GLU A 24 -48.11 -14.33 -2.30
CA GLU A 24 -46.78 -14.88 -2.48
C GLU A 24 -45.75 -13.75 -2.46
N ILE A 25 -44.79 -13.83 -1.53
CA ILE A 25 -43.71 -12.85 -1.41
C ILE A 25 -42.40 -13.48 -1.84
N LEU A 26 -41.84 -12.99 -2.95
CA LEU A 26 -40.47 -13.31 -3.37
C LEU A 26 -39.47 -12.48 -2.56
N VAL A 27 -38.68 -13.16 -1.73
CA VAL A 27 -37.73 -12.55 -0.80
C VAL A 27 -36.30 -12.85 -1.22
N GLY A 28 -35.41 -11.90 -0.97
CA GLY A 28 -33.97 -12.02 -1.23
C GLY A 28 -33.55 -11.56 -2.63
N LYS A 29 -32.26 -11.72 -2.94
CA LYS A 29 -31.67 -11.41 -4.24
C LYS A 29 -31.03 -12.68 -4.79
N LYS A 30 -31.09 -12.86 -6.12
CA LYS A 30 -30.46 -14.02 -6.78
C LYS A 30 -28.98 -14.14 -6.38
N PRO A 31 -28.45 -15.35 -6.13
CA PRO A 31 -29.12 -16.65 -6.27
C PRO A 31 -30.04 -17.04 -5.09
N ASP A 32 -29.90 -16.37 -3.94
CA ASP A 32 -30.62 -16.71 -2.70
C ASP A 32 -32.00 -16.04 -2.62
N THR A 33 -32.93 -16.57 -3.40
CA THR A 33 -34.35 -16.15 -3.38
C THR A 33 -35.28 -17.26 -2.93
N LYS A 34 -36.32 -16.91 -2.18
CA LYS A 34 -37.39 -17.84 -1.78
C LYS A 34 -38.76 -17.18 -1.90
N ILE A 35 -39.74 -17.93 -2.40
CA ILE A 35 -41.15 -17.53 -2.36
C ILE A 35 -41.76 -17.99 -1.04
N PHE A 36 -42.40 -17.06 -0.33
CA PHE A 36 -43.17 -17.33 0.88
C PHE A 36 -44.66 -17.23 0.57
N LYS A 37 -45.40 -18.32 0.80
CA LYS A 37 -46.86 -18.37 0.72
C LYS A 37 -47.45 -17.89 2.05
N LEU A 38 -48.16 -16.77 2.04
CA LEU A 38 -48.57 -16.04 3.25
C LEU A 38 -50.02 -15.54 3.15
N HIS A 39 -50.50 -14.94 4.24
CA HIS A 39 -51.85 -14.43 4.39
C HIS A 39 -51.84 -12.91 4.55
N SER A 40 -52.41 -12.20 3.58
CA SER A 40 -52.41 -10.74 3.49
C SER A 40 -53.09 -10.10 4.71
N LEU A 41 -54.15 -10.74 5.23
CA LEU A 41 -54.83 -10.30 6.44
C LEU A 41 -53.89 -10.28 7.66
N ILE A 42 -53.16 -11.37 7.89
CA ILE A 42 -52.23 -11.50 9.02
C ILE A 42 -51.11 -10.46 8.89
N LEU A 43 -50.53 -10.34 7.70
CA LEU A 43 -49.49 -9.34 7.41
C LEU A 43 -49.98 -7.90 7.68
N LYS A 44 -51.16 -7.53 7.18
CA LYS A 44 -51.76 -6.18 7.37
C LYS A 44 -52.07 -5.86 8.84
N ILE A 45 -52.43 -6.86 9.65
CA ILE A 45 -52.71 -6.66 11.07
C ILE A 45 -51.42 -6.47 11.86
N ARG A 46 -50.39 -7.25 11.55
CA ARG A 46 -49.20 -7.41 12.38
C ARG A 46 -48.02 -6.52 11.97
N SER A 47 -48.05 -5.97 10.75
CA SER A 47 -47.03 -5.07 10.22
C SER A 47 -47.68 -3.83 9.61
N PRO A 48 -47.47 -2.65 10.19
CA PRO A 48 -47.92 -1.38 9.61
C PRO A 48 -47.39 -1.16 8.18
N PHE A 49 -46.18 -1.63 7.88
CA PHE A 49 -45.61 -1.63 6.53
C PHE A 49 -46.51 -2.38 5.55
N PHE A 50 -46.80 -3.66 5.82
CA PHE A 50 -47.66 -4.45 4.94
C PHE A 50 -49.10 -3.92 4.91
N ARG A 51 -49.59 -3.35 6.02
CA ARG A 51 -50.89 -2.69 6.05
C ARG A 51 -50.99 -1.58 5.00
N ASN A 52 -49.96 -0.76 4.92
CA ASN A 52 -49.91 0.38 4.00
C ASN A 52 -49.62 -0.07 2.56
N GLU A 53 -48.65 -0.95 2.37
CA GLU A 53 -48.25 -1.47 1.06
C GLU A 53 -49.38 -2.22 0.36
N LEU A 54 -50.11 -3.06 1.11
CA LEU A 54 -51.20 -3.89 0.57
C LEU A 54 -52.57 -3.18 0.61
N LYS A 55 -52.62 -1.87 0.94
CA LYS A 55 -53.86 -1.08 0.95
C LYS A 55 -54.27 -0.66 -0.47
N ASN A 56 -53.31 -0.42 -1.36
CA ASN A 56 -53.56 0.13 -2.69
C ASN A 56 -53.49 -0.96 -3.77
N ASN A 57 -54.64 -1.62 -4.00
CA ASN A 57 -54.76 -2.75 -4.94
C ASN A 57 -54.29 -2.42 -6.37
N LYS A 58 -54.29 -1.15 -6.79
CA LYS A 58 -53.86 -0.74 -8.15
C LYS A 58 -52.37 -0.99 -8.43
N LYS A 59 -51.54 -1.15 -7.40
CA LYS A 59 -50.10 -1.42 -7.53
C LYS A 59 -49.75 -2.91 -7.37
N LEU A 60 -50.71 -3.74 -6.97
CA LEU A 60 -50.48 -5.15 -6.71
C LEU A 60 -50.57 -5.95 -8.00
N LYS A 61 -49.65 -6.90 -8.15
CA LYS A 61 -49.68 -7.87 -9.24
C LYS A 61 -50.48 -9.08 -8.77
N TYR A 62 -51.23 -9.68 -9.68
CA TYR A 62 -52.05 -10.85 -9.39
C TYR A 62 -51.74 -11.95 -10.39
N LYS A 63 -51.62 -13.18 -9.88
CA LYS A 63 -51.53 -14.41 -10.68
C LYS A 63 -52.46 -15.44 -10.06
N ASN A 64 -53.44 -15.90 -10.82
CA ASN A 64 -54.46 -16.86 -10.34
C ASN A 64 -55.12 -16.43 -9.02
N ASN A 65 -55.50 -15.15 -8.90
CA ASN A 65 -56.05 -14.51 -7.69
C ASN A 65 -55.11 -14.42 -6.47
N ILE A 66 -53.83 -14.79 -6.61
CA ILE A 66 -52.81 -14.63 -5.57
C ILE A 66 -52.07 -13.32 -5.81
N ILE A 67 -51.87 -12.53 -4.76
CA ILE A 67 -51.06 -11.31 -4.80
C ILE A 67 -49.58 -11.71 -4.94
N GLU A 68 -48.87 -11.17 -5.93
CA GLU A 68 -47.42 -11.32 -6.06
C GLU A 68 -46.72 -10.05 -5.55
N TYR A 69 -45.79 -10.21 -4.60
CA TYR A 69 -45.03 -9.10 -4.03
C TYR A 69 -43.53 -9.42 -3.97
N ASN A 70 -42.68 -8.43 -4.20
CA ASN A 70 -41.23 -8.59 -4.18
C ASN A 70 -40.62 -7.84 -3.00
N LYS A 71 -39.82 -8.53 -2.17
CA LYS A 71 -39.07 -7.94 -1.05
C LYS A 71 -37.58 -8.29 -1.12
N PRO A 72 -36.83 -7.71 -2.09
CA PRO A 72 -35.43 -8.08 -2.32
C PRO A 72 -34.45 -7.51 -1.27
N ASN A 73 -34.88 -6.57 -0.43
CA ASN A 73 -34.00 -5.88 0.51
C ASN A 73 -33.76 -6.66 1.81
N ILE A 74 -34.50 -7.74 2.05
CA ILE A 74 -34.38 -8.59 3.23
C ILE A 74 -33.93 -9.98 2.78
N SER A 75 -32.96 -10.57 3.47
CA SER A 75 -32.51 -11.93 3.17
C SER A 75 -33.55 -12.97 3.61
N VAL A 76 -33.56 -14.12 2.94
CA VAL A 76 -34.51 -15.22 3.21
C VAL A 76 -34.47 -15.63 4.68
N LYS A 77 -33.28 -15.78 5.27
CA LYS A 77 -33.10 -16.14 6.69
C LYS A 77 -33.73 -15.12 7.64
N ILE A 78 -33.53 -13.83 7.39
CA ILE A 78 -34.01 -12.75 8.26
C ILE A 78 -35.53 -12.62 8.13
N PHE A 79 -36.05 -12.70 6.91
CA PHE A 79 -37.48 -12.67 6.67
C PHE A 79 -38.20 -13.88 7.29
N ASP A 80 -37.63 -15.08 7.21
CA ASP A 80 -38.20 -16.29 7.83
C ASP A 80 -38.36 -16.12 9.35
N ILE A 81 -37.39 -15.50 10.03
CA ILE A 81 -37.48 -15.22 11.46
C ILE A 81 -38.61 -14.21 11.75
N LEU A 82 -38.67 -13.11 11.00
CA LEU A 82 -39.65 -12.04 11.23
C LEU A 82 -41.07 -12.47 10.86
N VAL A 83 -41.23 -13.26 9.80
CA VAL A 83 -42.55 -13.75 9.38
C VAL A 83 -43.09 -14.79 10.36
N ARG A 84 -42.26 -15.66 10.94
CA ARG A 84 -42.71 -16.55 12.02
C ARG A 84 -43.25 -15.75 13.21
N TYR A 85 -42.51 -14.73 13.65
CA TYR A 85 -42.98 -13.81 14.70
C TYR A 85 -44.30 -13.12 14.36
N ILE A 86 -44.51 -12.76 13.08
CA ILE A 86 -45.78 -12.17 12.65
C ILE A 86 -46.95 -13.11 12.93
N TYR A 87 -46.78 -14.42 12.75
CA TYR A 87 -47.81 -15.44 12.95
C TYR A 87 -47.93 -15.92 14.41
N ASP A 88 -46.83 -16.32 15.02
CA ASP A 88 -46.84 -16.96 16.35
C ASP A 88 -46.60 -15.98 17.50
N GLY A 89 -46.12 -14.77 17.23
CA GLY A 89 -45.80 -13.75 18.23
C GLY A 89 -44.55 -14.05 19.05
N ILE A 90 -43.78 -15.09 18.71
CA ILE A 90 -42.60 -15.53 19.45
C ILE A 90 -41.35 -14.94 18.78
N PHE A 91 -40.55 -14.21 19.54
CA PHE A 91 -39.28 -13.69 19.06
C PHE A 91 -38.17 -13.90 20.09
N ASN A 92 -37.06 -14.46 19.61
CA ASN A 92 -35.84 -14.64 20.38
C ASN A 92 -34.69 -13.98 19.66
N VAL A 93 -34.01 -13.06 20.35
CA VAL A 93 -32.73 -12.49 19.94
C VAL A 93 -31.72 -13.61 19.68
N LYS A 94 -30.83 -13.40 18.73
CA LYS A 94 -29.81 -14.39 18.36
C LYS A 94 -28.51 -14.11 19.08
N ASN A 95 -27.66 -15.11 19.22
CA ASN A 95 -26.32 -14.91 19.79
C ASN A 95 -25.40 -14.17 18.80
N ASP A 96 -25.68 -14.28 17.50
CA ASP A 96 -24.94 -13.59 16.45
C ASP A 96 -25.39 -12.13 16.30
N VAL A 97 -24.46 -11.21 16.58
CA VAL A 97 -24.68 -9.76 16.48
C VAL A 97 -25.00 -9.33 15.04
N LYS A 98 -24.40 -9.96 14.02
CA LYS A 98 -24.66 -9.62 12.61
C LYS A 98 -26.11 -9.93 12.24
N THR A 99 -26.60 -11.10 12.66
CA THR A 99 -28.01 -11.49 12.50
C THR A 99 -28.94 -10.53 13.25
N ASN A 100 -28.62 -10.14 14.49
CA ASN A 100 -29.45 -9.18 15.24
C ASN A 100 -29.50 -7.80 14.58
N ILE A 101 -28.38 -7.29 14.06
CA ILE A 101 -28.33 -6.02 13.33
C ILE A 101 -29.18 -6.10 12.06
N ALA A 102 -29.08 -7.19 11.30
CA ALA A 102 -29.91 -7.41 10.12
C ALA A 102 -31.41 -7.52 10.47
N LEU A 103 -31.74 -8.18 11.60
CA LEU A 103 -33.10 -8.23 12.13
C LEU A 103 -33.60 -6.85 12.54
N LEU A 104 -32.76 -6.01 13.17
CA LEU A 104 -33.13 -4.64 13.55
C LEU A 104 -33.48 -3.80 12.32
N ILE A 105 -32.66 -3.84 11.27
CA ILE A 105 -32.89 -3.13 10.02
C ILE A 105 -34.19 -3.61 9.36
N ALA A 106 -34.38 -4.91 9.23
CA ALA A 106 -35.56 -5.48 8.60
C ALA A 106 -36.83 -5.27 9.44
N ALA A 107 -36.74 -5.33 10.77
CA ALA A 107 -37.85 -5.04 11.66
C ALA A 107 -38.29 -3.57 11.56
N ASP A 108 -37.34 -2.64 11.49
CA ASP A 108 -37.62 -1.23 11.24
C ASP A 108 -38.29 -1.00 9.87
N GLU A 109 -37.77 -1.61 8.81
CA GLU A 109 -38.35 -1.54 7.45
C GLU A 109 -39.77 -2.12 7.41
N LEU A 110 -40.05 -3.19 8.16
CA LEU A 110 -41.37 -3.79 8.31
C LEU A 110 -42.24 -3.12 9.39
N GLN A 111 -41.74 -2.05 10.02
CA GLN A 111 -42.40 -1.28 11.09
C GLN A 111 -42.83 -2.15 12.29
N LEU A 112 -42.00 -3.14 12.64
CA LEU A 112 -42.18 -4.05 13.78
C LEU A 112 -41.53 -3.47 15.06
N HIS A 113 -42.03 -2.34 15.54
CA HIS A 113 -41.42 -1.53 16.62
C HIS A 113 -41.04 -2.33 17.87
N ASN A 114 -41.92 -3.22 18.35
CA ASN A 114 -41.64 -4.06 19.53
C ASN A 114 -40.38 -4.93 19.35
N ILE A 115 -40.15 -5.45 18.14
CA ILE A 115 -38.97 -6.26 17.84
C ILE A 115 -37.72 -5.38 17.78
N SER A 116 -37.82 -4.22 17.14
CA SER A 116 -36.74 -3.24 17.08
C SER A 116 -36.28 -2.81 18.48
N ASP A 117 -37.21 -2.61 19.42
CA ASP A 117 -36.91 -2.26 20.80
C ASP A 117 -36.19 -3.39 21.56
N VAL A 118 -36.70 -4.62 21.46
CA VAL A 118 -36.10 -5.80 22.11
C VAL A 118 -34.67 -6.03 21.62
N ILE A 119 -34.45 -5.96 20.30
CA ILE A 119 -33.11 -6.10 19.71
C ILE A 119 -32.19 -4.96 20.17
N SER A 120 -32.68 -3.72 20.13
CA SER A 120 -31.89 -2.55 20.53
C SER A 120 -31.42 -2.62 21.98
N ILE A 121 -32.28 -3.08 22.90
CA ILE A 121 -31.92 -3.29 24.31
C ILE A 121 -30.88 -4.40 24.44
N HIS A 122 -31.06 -5.52 23.74
CA HIS A 122 -30.13 -6.63 23.78
C HIS A 122 -28.73 -6.24 23.26
N LEU A 123 -28.66 -5.56 22.12
CA LEU A 123 -27.40 -5.06 21.55
C LEU A 123 -26.69 -4.10 22.51
N TYR A 124 -27.44 -3.19 23.15
CA TYR A 124 -26.87 -2.25 24.11
C TYR A 124 -26.28 -2.94 25.35
N LYS A 125 -26.86 -4.04 25.81
CA LYS A 125 -26.32 -4.84 26.92
C LYS A 125 -25.03 -5.57 26.55
N ASN A 126 -24.85 -5.93 25.27
CA ASN A 126 -23.68 -6.63 24.78
C ASN A 126 -22.76 -5.73 23.94
N GLN A 127 -22.23 -4.68 24.57
CA GLN A 127 -21.33 -3.74 23.89
C GLN A 127 -20.02 -4.38 23.41
N GLY A 128 -19.57 -5.47 24.05
CA GLY A 128 -18.37 -6.20 23.63
C GLY A 128 -18.50 -6.74 22.21
N SER A 129 -19.61 -7.41 21.89
CA SER A 129 -19.87 -7.90 20.53
C SER A 129 -20.04 -6.78 19.51
N LEU A 130 -20.56 -5.61 19.91
CA LEU A 130 -20.62 -4.42 19.04
C LEU A 130 -19.21 -3.89 18.71
N LYS A 131 -18.30 -3.87 19.69
CA LYS A 131 -16.89 -3.46 19.48
C LYS A 131 -16.14 -4.43 18.56
N GLN A 132 -16.47 -5.73 18.61
CA GLN A 132 -15.89 -6.74 17.71
C GLN A 132 -16.43 -6.69 16.27
N ASN A 133 -17.51 -5.93 16.03
CA ASN A 133 -18.16 -5.77 14.72
C ASN A 133 -18.29 -4.28 14.37
N PHE A 134 -17.26 -3.50 14.70
CA PHE A 134 -17.32 -2.06 14.69
C PHE A 134 -17.47 -1.47 13.28
N VAL A 135 -16.93 -2.14 12.26
CA VAL A 135 -17.11 -1.72 10.85
C VAL A 135 -18.58 -1.86 10.45
N LEU A 136 -19.23 -2.97 10.80
CA LEU A 136 -20.66 -3.14 10.57
C LEU A 136 -21.46 -2.03 11.27
N ILE A 137 -21.14 -1.69 12.53
CA ILE A 137 -21.83 -0.63 13.25
C ILE A 137 -21.60 0.73 12.59
N GLN A 138 -20.37 1.02 12.13
CA GLN A 138 -20.07 2.24 11.38
C GLN A 138 -20.93 2.34 10.12
N HIS A 139 -21.01 1.28 9.30
CA HIS A 139 -21.83 1.26 8.09
C HIS A 139 -23.32 1.48 8.41
N VAL A 140 -23.85 0.75 9.41
CA VAL A 140 -25.25 0.84 9.80
C VAL A 140 -25.62 2.21 10.31
N THR A 141 -24.81 2.80 11.19
CA THR A 141 -25.11 4.12 11.79
C THR A 141 -24.94 5.27 10.81
N THR A 142 -24.11 5.09 9.77
CA THR A 142 -23.99 6.03 8.65
C THR A 142 -25.23 6.01 7.75
N LYS A 143 -25.79 4.82 7.51
CA LYS A 143 -26.92 4.62 6.60
C LYS A 143 -28.29 4.81 7.27
N TYR A 144 -28.41 4.44 8.55
CA TYR A 144 -29.67 4.39 9.30
C TYR A 144 -29.57 5.25 10.56
N THR A 145 -29.88 6.54 10.41
CA THR A 145 -29.77 7.53 11.49
C THR A 145 -30.80 7.33 12.60
N GLN A 146 -31.90 6.62 12.33
CA GLN A 146 -32.96 6.34 13.30
C GLN A 146 -32.53 5.42 14.45
N PHE A 147 -31.45 4.63 14.28
CA PHE A 147 -30.93 3.76 15.34
C PHE A 147 -30.10 4.53 16.37
N PHE A 148 -30.74 5.46 17.07
CA PHE A 148 -30.10 6.41 17.98
C PHE A 148 -29.15 5.75 18.99
N ARG A 149 -29.55 4.63 19.62
CA ARG A 149 -28.70 3.91 20.58
C ARG A 149 -27.40 3.40 19.97
N LEU A 150 -27.46 2.83 18.76
CA LEU A 150 -26.27 2.36 18.03
C LEU A 150 -25.40 3.53 17.60
N THR A 151 -26.02 4.61 17.11
CA THR A 151 -25.31 5.83 16.69
C THR A 151 -24.56 6.47 17.85
N GLN A 152 -25.18 6.56 19.04
CA GLN A 152 -24.52 7.07 20.24
C GLN A 152 -23.39 6.15 20.69
N PHE A 153 -23.62 4.83 20.68
CA PHE A 153 -22.56 3.87 20.98
C PHE A 153 -21.35 4.03 20.05
N TYR A 154 -21.57 4.13 18.74
CA TYR A 154 -20.51 4.33 17.75
C TYR A 154 -19.73 5.63 18.03
N LYS A 155 -20.45 6.77 18.13
CA LYS A 155 -19.85 8.10 18.36
C LYS A 155 -19.03 8.15 19.64
N ASN A 156 -19.55 7.58 20.73
CA ASN A 156 -18.84 7.57 22.01
C ASN A 156 -17.61 6.67 21.97
N THR A 157 -17.71 5.49 21.33
CA THR A 157 -16.61 4.53 21.26
C THR A 157 -15.46 5.05 20.41
N ILE A 158 -15.74 5.58 19.20
CA ILE A 158 -14.68 6.12 18.33
C ILE A 158 -14.03 7.38 18.92
N LYS A 159 -14.80 8.21 19.66
CA LYS A 159 -14.26 9.38 20.35
C LYS A 159 -13.31 8.99 21.49
N GLN A 160 -13.60 7.89 22.19
CA GLN A 160 -12.77 7.39 23.29
C GLN A 160 -11.51 6.68 22.78
N ASP A 161 -11.63 5.83 21.76
CA ASP A 161 -10.51 5.12 21.16
C ASP A 161 -10.69 5.06 19.63
N PRO A 162 -10.11 6.00 18.87
CA PRO A 162 -10.14 5.96 17.41
C PRO A 162 -9.52 4.68 16.83
N SER A 163 -8.55 4.06 17.53
CA SER A 163 -7.86 2.85 17.06
C SER A 163 -8.72 1.58 17.17
N ILE A 164 -9.91 1.66 17.78
CA ILE A 164 -10.85 0.54 17.87
C ILE A 164 -11.20 -0.05 16.51
N ILE A 165 -11.21 0.78 15.46
CA ILE A 165 -11.52 0.35 14.10
C ILE A 165 -10.45 -0.60 13.55
N PHE A 166 -9.20 -0.52 14.00
CA PHE A 166 -8.15 -1.46 13.62
C PHE A 166 -8.17 -2.74 14.46
N LYS A 167 -8.82 -2.71 15.64
CA LYS A 167 -8.89 -3.84 16.59
C LYS A 167 -10.12 -4.73 16.40
N THR A 168 -11.08 -4.30 15.59
CA THR A 168 -12.33 -5.03 15.35
C THR A 168 -12.10 -6.27 14.47
N ASN A 169 -12.87 -7.33 14.70
CA ASN A 169 -12.72 -8.60 13.97
C ASN A 169 -13.21 -8.51 12.53
N ASP A 170 -14.09 -7.55 12.24
CA ASP A 170 -14.63 -7.30 10.91
C ASP A 170 -13.88 -6.20 10.13
N PHE A 171 -12.66 -5.85 10.56
CA PHE A 171 -11.89 -4.77 9.97
C PHE A 171 -11.75 -4.92 8.44
N VAL A 172 -11.44 -6.13 7.98
CA VAL A 172 -11.26 -6.45 6.55
C VAL A 172 -12.49 -6.17 5.67
N THR A 173 -13.68 -6.00 6.27
CA THR A 173 -14.92 -5.69 5.55
C THR A 173 -15.12 -4.19 5.31
N ILE A 174 -14.21 -3.34 5.80
CA ILE A 174 -14.32 -1.89 5.65
C ILE A 174 -14.27 -1.49 4.18
N GLU A 175 -15.16 -0.58 3.79
CA GLU A 175 -15.18 -0.02 2.45
C GLU A 175 -13.92 0.80 2.17
N LYS A 176 -13.33 0.66 0.98
CA LYS A 176 -12.09 1.34 0.57
C LYS A 176 -12.11 2.84 0.86
N ASN A 177 -13.21 3.52 0.54
CA ASN A 177 -13.35 4.97 0.72
C ASN A 177 -13.38 5.37 2.21
N VAL A 178 -14.01 4.55 3.05
CA VAL A 178 -14.05 4.78 4.51
C VAL A 178 -12.65 4.60 5.09
N LEU A 179 -11.95 3.52 4.72
CA LEU A 179 -10.58 3.27 5.14
C LEU A 179 -9.63 4.39 4.67
N LEU A 180 -9.78 4.86 3.43
CA LEU A 180 -8.96 5.93 2.88
C LEU A 180 -9.15 7.23 3.67
N ASN A 181 -10.39 7.59 3.98
CA ASN A 181 -10.68 8.77 4.81
C ASN A 181 -10.11 8.61 6.23
N LEU A 182 -10.13 7.39 6.78
CA LEU A 182 -9.58 7.12 8.10
C LEU A 182 -8.06 7.33 8.15
N VAL A 183 -7.33 6.78 7.16
CA VAL A 183 -5.87 6.95 7.04
C VAL A 183 -5.51 8.42 6.79
N LYS A 184 -6.28 9.13 5.97
CA LYS A 184 -6.09 10.57 5.69
C LYS A 184 -6.24 11.48 6.91
N SER A 185 -7.16 11.16 7.81
CA SER A 185 -7.62 12.08 8.86
C SER A 185 -6.99 11.86 10.22
N ASN A 186 -6.29 10.75 10.45
CA ASN A 186 -5.79 10.37 11.77
C ASN A 186 -4.27 10.18 11.77
N ASN A 187 -3.55 11.29 11.85
CA ASN A 187 -2.09 11.29 12.02
C ASN A 187 -1.65 10.75 13.39
N SER A 188 -2.59 10.47 14.30
CA SER A 188 -2.32 9.93 15.64
C SER A 188 -2.07 8.42 15.67
N PHE A 189 -2.34 7.71 14.58
CA PHE A 189 -2.05 6.29 14.50
C PHE A 189 -0.55 6.03 14.29
N LYS A 190 -0.03 4.98 14.92
CA LYS A 190 1.32 4.51 14.63
C LYS A 190 1.37 4.04 13.18
N GLN A 191 2.25 4.64 12.39
CA GLN A 191 2.28 4.43 10.94
C GLN A 191 2.56 2.97 10.55
N ILE A 192 3.34 2.25 11.36
CA ILE A 192 3.57 0.83 11.13
C ILE A 192 2.30 -0.03 11.36
N ASP A 193 1.47 0.32 12.35
CA ASP A 193 0.20 -0.38 12.61
C ASP A 193 -0.78 -0.12 11.45
N VAL A 194 -0.76 1.09 10.88
CA VAL A 194 -1.54 1.43 9.68
C VAL A 194 -1.09 0.58 8.50
N TRP A 195 0.22 0.44 8.27
CA TRP A 195 0.75 -0.41 7.20
C TRP A 195 0.33 -1.88 7.38
N ASP A 196 0.51 -2.44 8.58
CA ASP A 196 0.13 -3.82 8.89
C ASP A 196 -1.38 -4.06 8.66
N LYS A 197 -2.23 -3.09 9.01
CA LYS A 197 -3.68 -3.17 8.76
C LYS A 197 -4.02 -3.04 7.27
N LEU A 198 -3.34 -2.18 6.52
CA LEU A 198 -3.53 -2.11 5.07
C LEU A 198 -3.10 -3.42 4.39
N MET A 199 -2.04 -4.07 4.86
CA MET A 199 -1.65 -5.41 4.40
C MET A 199 -2.76 -6.43 4.66
N GLU A 200 -3.28 -6.51 5.88
CA GLU A 200 -4.39 -7.40 6.24
C GLU A 200 -5.63 -7.16 5.35
N TRP A 201 -5.98 -5.89 5.14
CA TRP A 201 -7.13 -5.52 4.31
C TRP A 201 -6.92 -5.88 2.84
N THR A 202 -5.76 -5.60 2.25
CA THR A 202 -5.49 -5.89 0.84
C THR A 202 -5.49 -7.40 0.55
N ILE A 203 -4.90 -8.20 1.45
CA ILE A 203 -4.95 -9.67 1.37
C ILE A 203 -6.40 -10.16 1.38
N ALA A 204 -7.24 -9.61 2.26
CA ALA A 204 -8.64 -10.00 2.33
C ALA A 204 -9.48 -9.55 1.11
N GLN A 205 -9.05 -8.52 0.36
CA GLN A 205 -9.74 -8.05 -0.83
C GLN A 205 -9.42 -8.87 -2.09
N SER A 206 -8.38 -9.70 -2.09
CA SER A 206 -7.93 -10.43 -3.28
C SER A 206 -7.78 -11.92 -3.02
N GLN A 207 -8.37 -12.74 -3.89
CA GLN A 207 -8.20 -14.19 -3.85
C GLN A 207 -6.80 -14.64 -4.28
N GLU A 208 -6.04 -13.77 -4.93
CA GLU A 208 -4.69 -14.05 -5.43
C GLU A 208 -3.60 -13.87 -4.36
N LEU A 209 -3.89 -13.10 -3.31
CA LEU A 209 -2.90 -12.73 -2.30
C LEU A 209 -2.91 -13.72 -1.15
N SER A 210 -1.76 -14.39 -0.94
CA SER A 210 -1.51 -15.23 0.22
C SER A 210 -1.17 -14.39 1.45
N SER A 211 -1.47 -14.90 2.66
CA SER A 211 -0.97 -14.30 3.90
C SER A 211 0.55 -14.38 4.06
N ASP A 212 1.18 -15.35 3.40
CA ASP A 212 2.63 -15.50 3.36
C ASP A 212 3.22 -14.69 2.19
N THR A 213 3.69 -13.49 2.52
CA THR A 213 4.23 -12.52 1.53
C THR A 213 5.51 -13.00 0.85
N THR A 214 6.23 -13.96 1.43
CA THR A 214 7.46 -14.51 0.83
C THR A 214 7.20 -15.34 -0.42
N LYS A 215 5.96 -15.81 -0.59
CA LYS A 215 5.51 -16.61 -1.74
C LYS A 215 4.92 -15.77 -2.88
N TRP A 216 4.90 -14.45 -2.74
CA TRP A 216 4.27 -13.58 -3.72
C TRP A 216 5.08 -13.51 -5.01
N THR A 217 4.39 -13.74 -6.13
CA THR A 217 4.94 -13.53 -7.47
C THR A 217 4.96 -12.04 -7.84
N LYS A 218 5.56 -11.71 -8.99
CA LYS A 218 5.52 -10.34 -9.55
C LYS A 218 4.09 -9.87 -9.81
N GLU A 219 3.20 -10.77 -10.23
CA GLU A 219 1.78 -10.48 -10.42
C GLU A 219 1.10 -10.18 -9.08
N ASN A 220 1.35 -10.99 -8.04
CA ASN A 220 0.81 -10.72 -6.70
C ASN A 220 1.26 -9.34 -6.17
N ILE A 221 2.54 -8.98 -6.35
CA ILE A 221 3.04 -7.65 -5.96
C ILE A 221 2.33 -6.53 -6.75
N THR A 222 2.00 -6.77 -8.02
CA THR A 222 1.27 -5.81 -8.86
C THR A 222 -0.18 -5.65 -8.38
N THR A 223 -0.88 -6.75 -8.10
CA THR A 223 -2.24 -6.74 -7.52
C THR A 223 -2.26 -6.00 -6.18
N PHE A 224 -1.31 -6.29 -5.30
CA PHE A 224 -1.14 -5.56 -4.04
C PHE A 224 -0.87 -4.06 -4.26
N GLY A 225 0.06 -3.72 -5.16
CA GLY A 225 0.40 -2.34 -5.51
C GLY A 225 -0.82 -1.55 -5.95
N ASN A 226 -1.66 -2.11 -6.83
CA ASN A 226 -2.89 -1.47 -7.30
C ASN A 226 -3.90 -1.20 -6.19
N LEU A 227 -3.99 -2.10 -5.20
CA LEU A 227 -4.91 -1.93 -4.07
C LEU A 227 -4.40 -0.88 -3.07
N ILE A 228 -3.10 -0.86 -2.78
CA ILE A 228 -2.53 0.00 -1.73
C ILE A 228 -2.12 1.40 -2.21
N GLN A 229 -1.89 1.58 -3.52
CA GLN A 229 -1.43 2.86 -4.11
C GLN A 229 -2.21 4.10 -3.64
N PRO A 230 -3.55 4.08 -3.52
CA PRO A 230 -4.30 5.25 -3.04
C PRO A 230 -4.00 5.66 -1.59
N PHE A 231 -3.45 4.75 -0.78
CA PHE A 231 -3.16 4.97 0.63
C PHE A 231 -1.73 5.47 0.86
N ILE A 232 -0.78 5.08 -0.01
CA ILE A 232 0.66 5.38 0.13
C ILE A 232 0.95 6.85 0.45
N PRO A 233 0.36 7.86 -0.23
CA PRO A 233 0.66 9.27 0.04
C PRO A 233 0.30 9.76 1.45
N TYR A 234 -0.52 9.00 2.18
CA TYR A 234 -1.02 9.37 3.51
C TYR A 234 -0.33 8.63 4.65
N ILE A 235 0.64 7.77 4.34
CA ILE A 235 1.44 7.06 5.35
C ILE A 235 2.72 7.86 5.58
N ASN A 236 2.96 8.26 6.82
CA ASN A 236 4.21 8.93 7.17
C ASN A 236 5.33 7.89 7.40
N PHE A 237 5.94 7.42 6.31
CA PHE A 237 7.01 6.41 6.36
C PHE A 237 8.22 6.84 7.19
N LYS A 238 8.38 8.14 7.49
CA LYS A 238 9.45 8.67 8.33
C LYS A 238 9.25 8.36 9.82
N GLU A 239 8.01 8.12 10.26
CA GLU A 239 7.71 7.71 11.64
C GLU A 239 7.82 6.20 11.87
N ILE A 240 8.00 5.42 10.79
CA ILE A 240 8.24 3.99 10.89
C ILE A 240 9.72 3.80 11.27
N ASN A 241 10.03 2.85 12.14
CA ASN A 241 11.43 2.61 12.48
C ASN A 241 12.14 1.85 11.34
N PRO A 242 13.48 2.00 11.19
CA PRO A 242 14.19 1.42 10.05
C PRO A 242 14.12 -0.11 9.95
N LYS A 243 14.03 -0.81 11.10
CA LYS A 243 13.91 -2.26 11.14
C LYS A 243 12.59 -2.71 10.52
N ASP A 244 11.49 -2.12 10.97
CA ASP A 244 10.16 -2.41 10.43
C ASP A 244 10.06 -2.02 8.96
N PHE A 245 10.62 -0.87 8.57
CA PHE A 245 10.69 -0.48 7.16
C PHE A 245 11.45 -1.51 6.31
N SER A 246 12.63 -1.93 6.75
CA SER A 246 13.44 -2.90 6.02
C SER A 246 12.79 -4.27 5.92
N GLN A 247 12.04 -4.71 6.94
CA GLN A 247 11.43 -6.03 6.97
C GLN A 247 10.07 -6.08 6.29
N LYS A 248 9.25 -5.03 6.43
CA LYS A 248 7.83 -5.05 6.03
C LYS A 248 7.49 -4.19 4.83
N ILE A 249 8.31 -3.20 4.48
CA ILE A 249 8.00 -2.22 3.42
C ILE A 249 8.97 -2.34 2.26
N LYS A 250 10.28 -2.40 2.53
CA LYS A 250 11.35 -2.55 1.54
C LYS A 250 11.15 -3.72 0.55
N PRO A 251 10.62 -4.90 0.95
CA PRO A 251 10.34 -5.98 -0.01
C PRO A 251 9.40 -5.54 -1.15
N PHE A 252 8.52 -4.58 -0.89
CA PHE A 252 7.53 -4.06 -1.84
C PHE A 252 7.97 -2.77 -2.53
N LYS A 253 9.26 -2.41 -2.52
CA LYS A 253 9.79 -1.16 -3.09
C LYS A 253 9.29 -0.82 -4.51
N SER A 254 8.96 -1.82 -5.32
CA SER A 254 8.47 -1.64 -6.69
C SER A 254 7.08 -1.02 -6.80
N ILE A 255 6.31 -0.95 -5.72
CA ILE A 255 4.98 -0.32 -5.73
C ILE A 255 5.05 1.20 -5.58
N PHE A 256 6.21 1.72 -5.15
CA PHE A 256 6.40 3.14 -4.87
C PHE A 256 6.86 3.87 -6.12
N ASP A 257 6.44 5.13 -6.22
CA ASP A 257 7.12 6.07 -7.10
C ASP A 257 8.60 6.20 -6.69
N ILE A 258 9.50 6.25 -7.67
CA ILE A 258 10.94 6.18 -7.45
C ILE A 258 11.43 7.39 -6.64
N ASP A 259 10.94 8.60 -6.94
CA ASP A 259 11.34 9.84 -6.28
C ASP A 259 10.82 9.87 -4.85
N PHE A 260 9.58 9.41 -4.65
CA PHE A 260 9.00 9.28 -3.32
C PHE A 260 9.75 8.25 -2.46
N TYR A 261 10.12 7.10 -3.03
CA TYR A 261 10.87 6.07 -2.30
C TYR A 261 12.27 6.54 -1.91
N VAL A 262 12.95 7.27 -2.80
CA VAL A 262 14.25 7.89 -2.52
C VAL A 262 14.14 8.87 -1.36
N GLN A 263 13.12 9.73 -1.32
CA GLN A 263 12.90 10.67 -0.20
C GLN A 263 12.71 9.95 1.16
N ILE A 264 12.12 8.77 1.17
CA ILE A 264 11.99 7.96 2.39
C ILE A 264 13.37 7.44 2.82
N LEU A 265 14.17 6.92 1.88
CA LEU A 265 15.52 6.44 2.17
C LEU A 265 16.46 7.56 2.63
N GLU A 266 16.32 8.76 2.07
CA GLU A 266 17.05 9.95 2.49
C GLU A 266 16.79 10.26 3.97
N TYR A 267 15.53 10.23 4.40
CA TYR A 267 15.19 10.46 5.81
C TYR A 267 15.88 9.46 6.75
N TYR A 268 15.87 8.17 6.41
CA TYR A 268 16.52 7.15 7.24
C TYR A 268 18.05 7.26 7.28
N SER A 269 18.65 7.76 6.21
CA SER A 269 20.12 7.87 6.09
C SER A 269 20.69 9.16 6.70
N SER A 270 19.83 10.13 7.05
CA SER A 270 20.22 11.41 7.67
C SER A 270 20.01 11.46 9.18
N ASN A 271 19.42 10.41 9.77
CA ASN A 271 19.00 10.39 11.16
C ASN A 271 19.92 9.45 11.98
N GLU A 272 20.81 10.03 12.79
CA GLU A 272 21.94 9.34 13.44
C GLU A 272 21.54 8.12 14.29
N GLU A 273 20.34 8.10 14.87
CA GLU A 273 19.81 6.96 15.65
C GLU A 273 19.53 5.70 14.81
N SER A 274 19.39 5.83 13.49
CA SER A 274 19.04 4.75 12.55
C SER A 274 20.25 3.92 12.09
N HIS A 275 21.46 4.50 12.12
CA HIS A 275 22.68 3.85 11.65
C HIS A 275 23.12 2.66 12.52
N SER A 276 22.72 2.63 13.80
CA SER A 276 23.09 1.55 14.72
C SER A 276 22.39 0.21 14.47
N LYS A 277 21.38 0.13 13.58
CA LYS A 277 20.48 -1.03 13.44
C LYS A 277 20.37 -1.63 12.03
N PHE A 278 21.05 -1.09 11.02
CA PHE A 278 21.19 -1.77 9.72
C PHE A 278 22.37 -2.75 9.80
N GLY A 279 22.06 -4.01 10.14
CA GLY A 279 23.05 -5.05 10.41
C GLY A 279 24.01 -5.37 9.25
N ASN A 280 25.31 -5.26 9.54
CA ASN A 280 26.38 -6.25 9.35
C ASN A 280 26.35 -7.15 8.09
N ASN A 281 26.24 -6.57 6.91
CA ASN A 281 26.95 -7.07 5.73
C ASN A 281 27.68 -5.89 5.10
N LEU A 282 28.70 -5.38 5.80
CA LEU A 282 29.57 -4.33 5.28
C LEU A 282 30.26 -4.87 4.03
N MET A 283 29.95 -4.31 2.86
CA MET A 283 30.83 -4.43 1.71
C MET A 283 32.19 -3.86 2.13
N ASN A 284 33.19 -4.73 2.25
CA ASN A 284 34.55 -4.30 2.53
C ASN A 284 35.12 -3.68 1.25
N ILE A 285 35.18 -2.35 1.18
CA ILE A 285 35.74 -1.62 0.06
C ILE A 285 37.09 -1.03 0.44
N ASN A 286 38.11 -1.26 -0.39
CA ASN A 286 39.43 -0.63 -0.23
C ASN A 286 39.40 0.77 -0.86
N SER A 287 38.87 1.75 -0.12
CA SER A 287 38.74 3.13 -0.60
C SER A 287 39.10 4.13 0.51
N ASN A 288 39.76 5.22 0.11
CA ASN A 288 40.00 6.38 0.96
C ASN A 288 38.97 7.51 0.72
N ILE A 289 38.17 7.41 -0.35
CA ILE A 289 37.21 8.46 -0.77
C ILE A 289 35.78 8.08 -0.38
N ILE A 290 35.40 6.81 -0.57
CA ILE A 290 34.07 6.27 -0.31
C ILE A 290 34.12 5.19 0.77
N ASN A 291 32.98 4.93 1.41
CA ASN A 291 32.82 3.88 2.42
C ASN A 291 31.86 2.79 1.90
N SER A 292 31.53 1.81 2.73
CA SER A 292 30.63 0.71 2.37
C SER A 292 29.25 1.16 1.91
N ASP A 293 28.72 2.25 2.48
CA ASP A 293 27.38 2.75 2.16
C ASP A 293 27.36 3.44 0.81
N HIS A 294 28.39 4.24 0.53
CA HIS A 294 28.61 4.81 -0.80
C HIS A 294 28.75 3.72 -1.85
N ALA A 295 29.56 2.68 -1.57
CA ALA A 295 29.72 1.53 -2.46
C ALA A 295 28.39 0.81 -2.72
N PHE A 296 27.58 0.59 -1.68
CA PHE A 296 26.25 0.00 -1.80
C PHE A 296 25.32 0.85 -2.67
N LEU A 297 25.31 2.17 -2.48
CA LEU A 297 24.51 3.09 -3.30
C LEU A 297 24.93 3.03 -4.77
N LEU A 298 26.23 3.09 -5.06
CA LEU A 298 26.78 2.99 -6.41
C LEU A 298 26.43 1.65 -7.08
N GLY A 299 26.47 0.55 -6.33
CA GLY A 299 26.01 -0.75 -6.82
C GLY A 299 24.54 -0.72 -7.26
N ASN A 300 23.66 -0.03 -6.53
CA ASN A 300 22.26 0.13 -6.92
C ASN A 300 22.11 1.03 -8.17
N PHE A 301 22.91 2.07 -8.31
CA PHE A 301 22.93 2.89 -9.53
C PHE A 301 23.30 2.07 -10.77
N ILE A 302 24.27 1.16 -10.66
CA ILE A 302 24.64 0.24 -11.75
C ILE A 302 23.48 -0.69 -12.11
N LYS A 303 22.75 -1.24 -11.11
CA LYS A 303 21.54 -2.06 -11.38
C LYS A 303 20.50 -1.29 -12.20
N ILE A 304 20.27 -0.03 -11.84
CA ILE A 304 19.31 0.84 -12.52
C ILE A 304 19.77 1.12 -13.95
N ALA A 305 21.05 1.40 -14.15
CA ALA A 305 21.59 1.76 -15.46
C ALA A 305 21.62 0.57 -16.44
N VAL A 306 22.00 -0.61 -15.97
CA VAL A 306 22.19 -1.81 -16.82
C VAL A 306 20.93 -2.71 -16.85
N GLN A 307 19.89 -2.39 -16.09
CA GLN A 307 18.66 -3.19 -15.95
C GLN A 307 18.92 -4.63 -15.47
N HIS A 308 19.93 -4.83 -14.63
CA HIS A 308 20.23 -6.15 -14.05
C HIS A 308 19.12 -6.66 -13.12
N ASP A 309 19.06 -7.99 -12.95
CA ASP A 309 18.17 -8.62 -11.99
C ASP A 309 18.50 -8.18 -10.55
N ARG A 310 17.48 -8.19 -9.69
CA ARG A 310 17.53 -7.61 -8.34
C ARG A 310 18.54 -8.32 -7.43
N ASP A 311 18.82 -9.58 -7.70
CA ASP A 311 19.68 -10.47 -6.89
C ASP A 311 21.18 -10.35 -7.20
N VAL A 312 21.53 -9.68 -8.30
CA VAL A 312 22.93 -9.44 -8.67
C VAL A 312 23.59 -8.52 -7.65
N THR A 313 24.82 -8.82 -7.22
CA THR A 313 25.61 -7.88 -6.40
C THR A 313 26.90 -7.50 -7.12
N PHE A 314 27.51 -6.40 -6.70
CA PHE A 314 28.73 -5.90 -7.34
C PHE A 314 29.85 -5.79 -6.33
N ASP A 315 31.03 -6.29 -6.70
CA ASP A 315 32.27 -6.01 -6.00
C ASP A 315 33.05 -4.91 -6.72
N PHE A 316 33.73 -4.08 -5.93
CA PHE A 316 34.58 -3.00 -6.41
C PHE A 316 36.03 -3.31 -6.09
N GLU A 317 36.81 -3.68 -7.11
CA GLU A 317 38.25 -3.91 -6.98
C GLU A 317 39.01 -2.65 -7.35
N LEU A 318 39.80 -2.09 -6.42
CA LEU A 318 40.58 -0.88 -6.66
C LEU A 318 41.68 -1.14 -7.69
N LEU A 319 41.65 -0.41 -8.80
CA LEU A 319 42.68 -0.45 -9.85
C LEU A 319 43.78 0.57 -9.58
N ILE A 320 43.39 1.83 -9.33
CA ILE A 320 44.30 2.96 -9.17
C ILE A 320 43.78 3.92 -8.10
N ARG A 321 44.70 4.54 -7.36
CA ARG A 321 44.43 5.60 -6.39
C ARG A 321 45.45 6.72 -6.59
N GLY A 322 44.98 7.95 -6.81
CA GLY A 322 45.84 9.09 -7.13
C GLY A 322 46.91 9.38 -6.08
N SER A 323 46.57 9.32 -4.80
CA SER A 323 47.52 9.51 -3.69
C SER A 323 48.60 8.42 -3.58
N ARG A 324 48.36 7.23 -4.16
CA ARG A 324 49.30 6.11 -4.18
C ARG A 324 50.12 6.08 -5.48
N ASP A 325 49.45 6.27 -6.60
CA ASP A 325 50.00 5.94 -7.93
C ASP A 325 50.34 7.19 -8.76
N GLY A 326 49.77 8.36 -8.45
CA GLY A 326 50.01 9.60 -9.18
C GLY A 326 48.78 10.12 -9.93
N PHE A 327 48.93 11.29 -10.57
CA PHE A 327 47.85 12.03 -11.25
C PHE A 327 48.13 12.25 -12.75
N ASP A 328 48.94 11.39 -13.37
CA ASP A 328 49.24 11.44 -14.79
C ASP A 328 48.43 10.40 -15.58
N LEU A 329 48.15 10.71 -16.86
CA LEU A 329 47.33 9.85 -17.71
C LEU A 329 48.02 8.52 -18.04
N GLN A 330 49.36 8.49 -18.12
CA GLN A 330 50.09 7.26 -18.45
C GLN A 330 49.86 6.20 -17.38
N THR A 331 50.02 6.57 -16.11
CA THR A 331 49.74 5.68 -14.98
C THR A 331 48.29 5.20 -14.97
N PHE A 332 47.33 6.07 -15.28
CA PHE A 332 45.93 5.67 -15.43
C PHE A 332 45.75 4.60 -16.52
N HIS A 333 46.34 4.80 -17.70
CA HIS A 333 46.24 3.85 -18.81
C HIS A 333 46.85 2.49 -18.47
N ASP A 334 48.01 2.48 -17.82
CA ASP A 334 48.71 1.25 -17.42
C ASP A 334 47.85 0.39 -16.47
N HIS A 335 47.02 1.01 -15.63
CA HIS A 335 46.19 0.32 -14.64
C HIS A 335 44.77 0.01 -15.13
N CYS A 336 44.17 0.87 -15.96
CA CYS A 336 42.73 0.85 -16.24
C CYS A 336 42.34 0.42 -17.66
N ASN A 337 43.27 0.45 -18.63
CA ASN A 337 42.95 0.03 -19.99
C ASN A 337 42.57 -1.45 -20.05
N GLU A 338 41.57 -1.77 -20.87
CA GLU A 338 41.09 -3.13 -21.17
C GLU A 338 40.63 -3.96 -19.93
N LYS A 339 40.33 -3.32 -18.80
CA LYS A 339 39.91 -4.03 -17.56
C LYS A 339 38.44 -4.42 -17.53
N GLY A 340 37.58 -3.80 -18.33
CA GLY A 340 36.13 -3.96 -18.30
C GLY A 340 35.41 -2.77 -17.66
N PRO A 341 34.16 -2.99 -17.19
CA PRO A 341 33.36 -1.97 -16.55
C PRO A 341 34.03 -1.36 -15.32
N THR A 342 34.08 -0.03 -15.25
CA THR A 342 34.74 0.69 -14.16
C THR A 342 33.84 1.76 -13.57
N ILE A 343 34.06 2.05 -12.28
CA ILE A 343 33.51 3.23 -11.62
C ILE A 343 34.64 4.11 -11.13
N THR A 344 34.58 5.38 -11.52
CA THR A 344 35.54 6.41 -11.08
C THR A 344 34.88 7.24 -9.99
N VAL A 345 35.59 7.46 -8.88
CA VAL A 345 35.23 8.40 -7.82
C VAL A 345 36.34 9.43 -7.63
N VAL A 346 35.98 10.67 -7.36
CA VAL A 346 36.93 11.76 -7.14
C VAL A 346 36.49 12.62 -5.96
N SER A 347 37.41 12.87 -5.04
CA SER A 347 37.24 13.81 -3.93
C SER A 347 37.63 15.21 -4.40
N VAL A 348 36.72 16.17 -4.29
CA VAL A 348 37.01 17.57 -4.64
C VAL A 348 37.74 18.24 -3.47
N LYS A 349 38.82 18.95 -3.78
CA LYS A 349 39.67 19.59 -2.77
C LYS A 349 38.92 20.69 -2.01
N ASN A 350 39.08 20.68 -0.69
CA ASN A 350 38.45 21.61 0.25
C ASN A 350 36.90 21.58 0.22
N THR A 351 36.30 20.47 -0.20
CA THR A 351 34.85 20.25 -0.11
C THR A 351 34.54 18.82 0.33
N ASP A 352 33.27 18.60 0.66
CA ASP A 352 32.70 17.28 0.91
C ASP A 352 32.12 16.63 -0.35
N GLU A 353 32.32 17.23 -1.53
CA GLU A 353 31.81 16.70 -2.79
C GLU A 353 32.66 15.51 -3.25
N ILE A 354 32.00 14.38 -3.49
CA ILE A 354 32.54 13.24 -4.22
C ILE A 354 31.84 13.20 -5.58
N LEU A 355 32.59 13.32 -6.66
CA LEU A 355 32.05 13.22 -8.02
C LEU A 355 32.46 11.90 -8.65
N GLY A 356 31.77 11.49 -9.71
CA GLY A 356 32.18 10.29 -10.40
C GLY A 356 31.31 9.88 -11.56
N GLY A 357 31.72 8.79 -12.19
CA GLY A 357 31.06 8.23 -13.36
C GLY A 357 31.30 6.74 -13.50
N TYR A 358 30.30 6.04 -13.99
CA TYR A 358 30.37 4.62 -14.34
C TYR A 358 30.55 4.48 -15.85
N ASN A 359 31.63 3.82 -16.26
CA ASN A 359 31.90 3.47 -17.65
C ASN A 359 31.72 1.94 -17.81
N PRO A 360 30.70 1.46 -18.53
CA PRO A 360 30.50 0.03 -18.76
C PRO A 360 31.38 -0.54 -19.89
N LEU A 361 32.15 0.30 -20.59
CA LEU A 361 33.05 -0.10 -21.68
C LEU A 361 34.49 -0.26 -21.19
N ASN A 362 35.36 -0.81 -22.05
CA ASN A 362 36.80 -0.75 -21.86
C ASN A 362 37.35 0.64 -22.16
N PHE A 363 38.33 1.09 -21.38
CA PHE A 363 39.25 2.15 -21.81
C PHE A 363 40.27 1.57 -22.80
N GLY A 364 40.53 2.28 -23.89
CA GLY A 364 41.45 1.91 -24.96
C GLY A 364 42.37 3.04 -25.42
N SER A 365 42.27 4.24 -24.85
CA SER A 365 43.11 5.41 -25.18
C SER A 365 43.03 5.83 -26.65
N THR A 366 41.91 5.58 -27.32
CA THR A 366 41.73 5.82 -28.75
C THR A 366 41.68 7.31 -29.14
N GLY A 367 41.41 8.21 -28.18
CA GLY A 367 41.22 9.64 -28.43
C GLY A 367 39.84 9.98 -29.01
N THR A 368 38.89 9.04 -28.98
CA THR A 368 37.57 9.15 -29.63
C THR A 368 36.41 9.08 -28.63
N TYR A 369 35.21 9.46 -29.07
CA TYR A 369 34.00 9.28 -28.27
C TYR A 369 33.42 7.89 -28.46
N CYS A 370 33.01 7.27 -27.35
CA CYS A 370 32.39 5.96 -27.33
C CYS A 370 30.91 6.08 -26.99
N SER A 371 30.10 5.37 -27.78
CA SER A 371 28.65 5.33 -27.59
C SER A 371 28.26 4.36 -26.48
N CYS A 372 27.47 4.80 -25.52
CA CYS A 372 26.97 3.94 -24.45
C CYS A 372 25.67 4.46 -23.83
N GLU A 373 24.70 3.57 -23.60
CA GLU A 373 23.41 3.90 -22.97
C GLU A 373 23.41 3.74 -21.45
N ASN A 374 24.26 2.84 -20.94
CA ASN A 374 24.25 2.45 -19.53
C ASN A 374 25.27 3.25 -18.70
N SER A 375 25.86 4.29 -19.29
CA SER A 375 26.78 5.19 -18.60
C SER A 375 25.98 6.18 -17.75
N PHE A 376 26.48 6.49 -16.56
CA PHE A 376 25.89 7.49 -15.70
C PHE A 376 26.96 8.26 -14.93
N LEU A 377 26.60 9.47 -14.55
CA LEU A 377 27.38 10.33 -13.67
C LEU A 377 26.69 10.47 -12.33
N PHE A 378 27.48 10.76 -11.30
CA PHE A 378 26.96 11.00 -9.97
C PHE A 378 27.71 12.06 -9.19
N SER A 379 27.02 12.60 -8.19
CA SER A 379 27.56 13.40 -7.10
C SER A 379 27.15 12.71 -5.81
N LEU A 380 28.04 12.61 -4.83
CA LEU A 380 27.78 12.15 -3.47
C LEU A 380 28.40 13.16 -2.51
N ASP A 381 28.03 13.05 -1.23
CA ASP A 381 28.58 13.85 -0.15
C ASP A 381 29.29 12.93 0.85
N LYS A 382 30.54 13.26 1.21
CA LYS A 382 31.39 12.44 2.10
C LYS A 382 30.70 12.05 3.40
N ASN A 383 29.89 12.95 3.94
CA ASN A 383 29.30 12.81 5.26
C ASN A 383 27.78 12.59 5.22
N LYS A 384 27.13 12.87 4.09
CA LYS A 384 25.66 12.82 3.95
C LYS A 384 25.23 12.06 2.70
N LEU A 385 25.07 10.75 2.82
CA LEU A 385 24.61 9.86 1.74
C LEU A 385 23.32 10.31 1.04
N THR A 386 22.49 11.12 1.70
CA THR A 386 21.25 11.70 1.16
C THR A 386 21.48 12.75 0.08
N ASN A 387 22.64 13.40 0.09
CA ASN A 387 22.99 14.47 -0.83
C ASN A 387 23.67 13.87 -2.04
N PHE A 388 22.89 13.25 -2.93
CA PHE A 388 23.42 12.70 -4.17
C PHE A 388 22.73 13.26 -5.40
N ILE A 389 23.44 13.17 -6.52
CA ILE A 389 22.90 13.38 -7.86
C ILE A 389 23.15 12.09 -8.63
N PHE A 390 22.12 11.57 -9.30
CA PHE A 390 22.24 10.52 -10.29
C PHE A 390 21.82 11.10 -11.64
N SER A 391 22.75 11.09 -12.60
CA SER A 391 22.64 11.78 -13.87
C SER A 391 22.84 10.79 -15.02
N LYS A 392 21.76 10.47 -15.74
CA LYS A 392 21.82 9.52 -16.86
C LYS A 392 22.39 10.17 -18.10
N VAL A 393 23.03 9.36 -18.96
CA VAL A 393 23.43 9.80 -20.28
C VAL A 393 22.20 10.11 -21.14
N VAL A 394 22.22 11.26 -21.82
CA VAL A 394 21.19 11.69 -22.76
C VAL A 394 21.73 11.54 -24.18
N ASP A 395 22.92 12.09 -24.42
CA ASP A 395 23.63 11.95 -25.69
C ASP A 395 24.58 10.74 -25.64
N LYS A 396 24.01 9.60 -26.01
CA LYS A 396 24.65 8.29 -25.95
C LYS A 396 25.93 8.23 -26.78
N CYS A 397 25.96 8.89 -27.94
CA CYS A 397 27.11 8.89 -28.87
C CYS A 397 28.37 9.51 -28.27
N HIS A 398 28.20 10.37 -27.26
CA HIS A 398 29.30 11.06 -26.59
C HIS A 398 29.39 10.72 -25.10
N ALA A 399 28.90 9.54 -24.70
CA ALA A 399 28.84 9.13 -23.30
C ALA A 399 30.21 9.17 -22.62
N VAL A 400 31.22 8.59 -23.27
CA VAL A 400 32.59 8.45 -22.75
C VAL A 400 33.58 8.98 -23.78
N TYR A 401 34.60 9.69 -23.32
CA TYR A 401 35.72 10.14 -24.15
C TYR A 401 36.97 9.31 -23.82
N ASP A 402 37.31 8.39 -24.72
CA ASP A 402 38.33 7.35 -24.52
C ASP A 402 39.75 7.87 -24.81
N TYR A 403 40.16 8.88 -24.06
CA TYR A 403 41.56 9.35 -23.98
C TYR A 403 42.09 9.33 -22.54
N GLY A 404 41.20 9.15 -21.58
CA GLY A 404 41.46 9.26 -20.15
C GLY A 404 40.14 9.18 -19.41
N ILE A 405 40.06 9.76 -18.22
CA ILE A 405 38.81 9.79 -17.45
C ILE A 405 37.94 10.95 -17.97
N GLY A 406 37.14 10.68 -19.01
CA GLY A 406 36.26 11.66 -19.65
C GLY A 406 34.86 11.13 -19.92
N PHE A 407 33.84 11.91 -19.54
CA PHE A 407 32.42 11.65 -19.76
C PHE A 407 31.76 12.87 -20.40
N GLY A 408 31.10 12.69 -21.53
CA GLY A 408 30.42 13.77 -22.26
C GLY A 408 31.29 14.53 -23.27
N ALA A 409 30.63 15.18 -24.22
CA ALA A 409 31.27 15.90 -25.33
C ALA A 409 31.86 17.27 -24.94
N TYR A 410 32.86 17.70 -25.70
CA TYR A 410 33.43 19.06 -25.70
C TYR A 410 33.91 19.53 -24.32
N ARG A 411 33.16 20.43 -23.68
CA ARG A 411 33.29 20.76 -22.26
C ARG A 411 32.60 19.65 -21.47
N SER A 412 33.28 18.52 -21.38
CA SER A 412 32.81 17.27 -20.78
C SER A 412 32.05 17.47 -19.47
N ASP A 413 31.01 16.66 -19.28
CA ASP A 413 30.22 16.63 -18.06
C ASP A 413 31.07 16.25 -16.84
N LEU A 414 32.07 15.39 -17.06
CA LEU A 414 33.17 15.15 -16.12
C LEU A 414 34.44 14.82 -16.90
N ARG A 415 35.55 15.50 -16.62
CA ARG A 415 36.88 15.09 -17.11
C ARG A 415 37.93 15.33 -16.03
N LEU A 416 38.78 14.34 -15.78
CA LEU A 416 39.84 14.40 -14.77
C LEU A 416 41.22 14.39 -15.43
N LEU A 417 42.24 14.67 -14.60
CA LEU A 417 43.65 14.61 -14.96
C LEU A 417 44.03 15.55 -16.12
N GLU A 418 43.41 16.74 -16.15
CA GLU A 418 43.66 17.70 -17.23
C GLU A 418 45.14 18.11 -17.26
N ASN A 419 45.79 17.97 -18.42
CA ASN A 419 47.22 18.25 -18.61
C ASN A 419 48.16 17.48 -17.67
N ASN A 420 47.82 16.23 -17.28
CA ASN A 420 48.59 15.43 -16.31
C ASN A 420 48.75 16.11 -14.95
N THR A 421 47.69 16.80 -14.50
CA THR A 421 47.64 17.46 -13.19
C THR A 421 46.43 17.01 -12.39
N ASN A 422 46.38 17.32 -11.09
CA ASN A 422 45.22 17.06 -10.23
C ASN A 422 44.07 18.06 -10.44
N VAL A 423 43.76 18.37 -11.70
CA VAL A 423 42.68 19.27 -12.09
C VAL A 423 41.61 18.49 -12.84
N GLY A 424 40.36 18.69 -12.44
CA GLY A 424 39.19 18.20 -13.14
C GLY A 424 38.34 19.34 -13.69
N GLN A 425 37.41 19.01 -14.58
CA GLN A 425 36.37 19.90 -15.07
C GLN A 425 35.01 19.20 -15.02
N CYS A 426 33.96 19.97 -14.76
CA CYS A 426 32.59 19.49 -14.75
C CYS A 426 31.67 20.57 -15.33
N TYR A 427 30.91 20.19 -16.36
CA TYR A 427 29.87 21.01 -16.97
C TYR A 427 28.60 20.17 -17.15
N LYS A 428 27.54 20.72 -17.73
CA LYS A 428 26.37 19.95 -18.14
C LYS A 428 26.32 19.98 -19.66
N ASN A 429 26.39 18.83 -20.30
CA ASN A 429 26.29 18.69 -21.73
C ASN A 429 25.51 17.41 -22.11
N SER A 430 26.20 16.28 -22.21
CA SER A 430 25.72 14.99 -22.69
C SER A 430 24.92 14.20 -21.64
N TYR A 431 24.94 14.61 -20.37
CA TYR A 431 24.19 13.99 -19.29
C TYR A 431 23.03 14.88 -18.81
N GLU A 432 22.06 14.26 -18.12
CA GLU A 432 20.79 14.88 -17.73
C GLU A 432 20.98 16.08 -16.78
N LYS A 433 21.83 15.91 -15.77
CA LYS A 433 22.03 16.82 -14.64
C LYS A 433 23.51 17.21 -14.50
N LEU A 434 23.74 18.46 -14.13
CA LEU A 434 25.05 18.91 -13.63
C LEU A 434 25.33 18.22 -12.29
N ILE A 435 26.49 17.58 -12.13
CA ILE A 435 26.82 16.83 -10.90
C ILE A 435 27.62 17.63 -9.87
N ARG A 436 27.85 18.93 -10.10
CA ARG A 436 28.59 19.81 -9.19
C ARG A 436 27.80 21.07 -8.89
N ARG A 437 27.99 21.66 -7.71
CA ARG A 437 27.35 22.94 -7.33
C ARG A 437 27.60 24.07 -8.33
N ARG A 438 28.79 24.11 -8.95
CA ARG A 438 29.17 25.09 -9.97
C ARG A 438 29.94 24.41 -11.10
N ALA A 439 29.50 24.66 -12.33
CA ALA A 439 30.21 24.25 -13.52
C ALA A 439 31.58 24.95 -13.61
N GLY A 440 32.59 24.25 -14.13
CA GLY A 440 33.94 24.78 -14.26
C GLY A 440 35.02 23.79 -13.85
N LYS A 441 36.26 24.30 -13.81
CA LYS A 441 37.41 23.57 -13.31
C LYS A 441 37.39 23.46 -11.77
N PHE A 442 37.98 22.39 -11.25
CA PHE A 442 38.14 22.15 -9.83
C PHE A 442 39.44 21.41 -9.56
N LYS A 443 39.96 21.57 -8.34
CA LYS A 443 41.15 20.85 -7.88
C LYS A 443 40.71 19.53 -7.24
N ILE A 444 41.40 18.46 -7.61
CA ILE A 444 41.20 17.12 -7.10
C ILE A 444 42.05 16.98 -5.83
N ASP A 445 41.45 16.44 -4.78
CA ASP A 445 42.18 16.02 -3.58
C ASP A 445 42.76 14.63 -3.77
N ASP A 446 41.91 13.69 -4.18
CA ASP A 446 42.29 12.34 -4.61
C ASP A 446 41.25 11.78 -5.59
N TYR A 447 41.62 10.74 -6.36
CA TYR A 447 40.71 9.97 -7.19
C TYR A 447 40.99 8.47 -7.08
N GLU A 448 39.96 7.66 -7.28
CA GLU A 448 40.07 6.20 -7.32
C GLU A 448 39.24 5.66 -8.49
N VAL A 449 39.75 4.61 -9.14
CA VAL A 449 39.00 3.87 -10.16
C VAL A 449 38.91 2.41 -9.73
N PHE A 450 37.70 1.88 -9.76
CA PHE A 450 37.41 0.50 -9.37
C PHE A 450 36.92 -0.28 -10.59
N LEU A 451 37.41 -1.50 -10.76
CA LEU A 451 36.81 -2.51 -11.61
C LEU A 451 35.52 -3.01 -10.94
N VAL A 452 34.43 -3.01 -11.70
CA VAL A 452 33.13 -3.51 -11.24
C VAL A 452 33.01 -4.97 -11.65
N LYS A 453 32.92 -5.86 -10.66
CA LYS A 453 32.70 -7.30 -10.87
C LYS A 453 31.31 -7.70 -10.43
N THR A 454 30.61 -8.41 -11.30
CA THR A 454 29.33 -9.04 -10.96
C THR A 454 29.59 -10.26 -10.08
N LYS A 455 28.85 -10.37 -8.98
CA LYS A 455 28.85 -11.52 -8.06
C LYS A 455 27.64 -12.40 -8.25
#